data_AF-A0A7C1S8V1-F1
#
_entry.id   AF-A0A7C1S8V1-F1
#
_cell.length_a   1.000
_cell.length_b   1.000
_cell.length_c   1.000
_cell.angle_alpha   90.00
_cell.angle_beta   90.00
_cell.angle_gamma   90.00
#
_symmetry.space_group_name_H-M   'P 1'
#
loop_
_entity.id
_entity.type
_entity.pdbx_description
1 polymer ?
#
loop_
_entity_poly.entity_id
_entity_poly.type
_entity_poly.pdbx_seq_one_letter_code
_entity_poly.pdbx_strand_id
1 'polypeptide(L)'
;MSIETVVFVGDELSRYRFPDGHPVNSIDRQAVFWAEGLSHLRRHTPKFRILQCGADGLAGDPMADLSYTPAVHARVARELRALADEMCEGRLMAFGGGGYNPGNVAAAWTNTLMALI
;
A
#
# COMPACT_ATOMS: atom_id res chain seq x y z
N MET A 1 -3.42 30.39 0.83
CA MET A 1 -3.78 28.96 0.77
C MET A 1 -2.54 28.19 1.23
N SER A 2 -2.52 27.72 2.48
CA SER A 2 -1.36 26.95 2.99
C SER A 2 -1.42 25.55 2.42
N ILE A 3 -0.37 25.13 1.72
CA ILE A 3 -0.21 23.75 1.30
C ILE A 3 0.31 23.00 2.53
N GLU A 4 -0.57 22.27 3.20
CA GLU A 4 -0.17 21.32 4.22
C GLU A 4 0.32 20.06 3.51
N THR A 5 1.64 19.94 3.37
CA THR A 5 2.26 18.70 2.93
C THR A 5 2.40 17.79 4.14
N VAL A 6 1.49 16.83 4.28
CA VAL A 6 1.65 15.75 5.26
C VAL A 6 2.51 14.67 4.62
N VAL A 7 3.80 14.69 4.95
CA VAL A 7 4.74 13.63 4.63
C VAL A 7 4.72 12.63 5.78
N PHE A 8 4.19 11.42 5.55
CA PHE A 8 4.33 10.33 6.50
C PHE A 8 5.73 9.71 6.38
N VAL A 9 6.72 10.37 6.99
CA VAL A 9 8.08 9.83 7.15
C VAL A 9 8.54 10.21 8.56
N GLY A 10 8.57 9.24 9.49
CA GLY A 10 8.98 9.47 10.88
C GLY A 10 7.98 9.00 11.93
N ASP A 11 8.24 9.39 13.19
CA ASP A 11 7.77 8.82 14.46
C ASP A 11 6.26 8.51 14.59
N GLU A 12 5.39 9.20 13.85
CA GLU A 12 3.95 8.89 13.87
C GLU A 12 3.62 7.56 13.18
N LEU A 13 4.29 7.22 12.07
CA LEU A 13 4.09 5.94 11.39
C LEU A 13 4.79 4.79 12.14
N SER A 14 5.89 5.07 12.85
CA SER A 14 6.54 4.09 13.74
C SER A 14 5.71 3.81 15.00
N ARG A 15 4.93 4.80 15.45
CA ARG A 15 4.00 4.69 16.59
C ARG A 15 2.60 4.23 16.19
N TYR A 16 2.26 4.28 14.90
CA TYR A 16 1.01 3.72 14.40
C TYR A 16 1.00 2.23 14.71
N ARG A 17 0.21 1.90 15.72
CA ARG A 17 -0.04 0.54 16.17
C ARG A 17 -1.46 0.19 15.78
N PHE A 18 -1.68 -1.08 15.47
CA PHE A 18 -3.02 -1.64 15.45
C PHE A 18 -3.65 -1.35 16.82
N PRO A 19 -4.74 -0.57 16.90
CA PRO A 19 -5.35 -0.20 18.19
C PRO A 19 -5.68 -1.43 19.04
N ASP A 20 -6.12 -2.51 18.37
CA ASP A 20 -6.48 -3.79 18.98
C ASP A 20 -5.35 -4.85 18.92
N GLY A 21 -4.11 -4.43 18.60
CA GLY A 21 -2.97 -5.32 18.42
C GLY A 21 -2.89 -5.99 17.03
N HIS A 22 -1.74 -6.57 16.71
CA HIS A 22 -1.55 -7.19 15.39
C HIS A 22 -2.42 -8.44 15.25
N PRO A 23 -3.12 -8.59 14.11
CA PRO A 23 -3.93 -9.78 13.81
C PRO A 23 -3.02 -10.96 13.41
N VAL A 24 -2.14 -11.39 14.31
CA VAL A 24 -1.13 -12.45 14.06
C VAL A 24 -1.78 -13.80 13.76
N ASN A 25 -3.04 -14.01 14.16
CA ASN A 25 -3.79 -15.25 13.93
C ASN A 25 -4.84 -15.13 12.82
N SER A 26 -4.85 -14.03 12.04
CA SER A 26 -5.75 -13.88 10.88
C SER A 26 -5.29 -14.78 9.72
N ILE A 27 -6.25 -15.47 9.08
CA ILE A 27 -6.04 -16.22 7.83
C ILE A 27 -5.67 -15.25 6.68
N ASP A 28 -6.13 -14.00 6.75
CA ASP A 28 -5.84 -12.96 5.76
C ASP A 28 -5.25 -11.73 6.48
N ARG A 29 -4.00 -11.86 6.92
CA ARG A 29 -3.27 -10.77 7.59
C ARG A 29 -3.24 -9.51 6.71
N GLN A 30 -3.00 -9.67 5.41
CA GLN A 30 -2.89 -8.56 4.48
C GLN A 30 -4.17 -7.74 4.42
N ALA A 31 -5.34 -8.39 4.30
CA ALA A 31 -6.61 -7.67 4.23
C ALA A 31 -6.91 -6.89 5.50
N VAL A 32 -6.58 -7.43 6.68
CA VAL A 32 -6.77 -6.73 7.95
C VAL A 32 -5.84 -5.53 8.05
N PHE A 33 -4.55 -5.69 7.69
CA PHE A 33 -3.60 -4.59 7.63
C PHE A 33 -4.07 -3.48 6.68
N TRP A 34 -4.57 -3.87 5.52
CA TRP A 34 -5.04 -2.94 4.51
C TRP A 34 -6.30 -2.18 4.94
N ALA A 35 -7.26 -2.85 5.57
CA ALA A 35 -8.46 -2.21 6.10
C ALA A 35 -8.14 -1.14 7.16
N GLU A 36 -7.22 -1.46 8.07
CA GLU A 36 -6.78 -0.53 9.11
C GLU A 36 -5.98 0.63 8.49
N GLY A 37 -5.09 0.33 7.54
CA GLY A 37 -4.40 1.35 6.75
C GLY A 37 -5.35 2.29 6.00
N LEU A 38 -6.41 1.78 5.38
CA LEU A 38 -7.43 2.60 4.72
C LEU A 38 -8.20 3.49 5.70
N SER A 39 -8.59 2.94 6.86
CA SER A 39 -9.22 3.70 7.95
C SER A 39 -8.32 4.86 8.39
N HIS A 40 -7.02 4.60 8.52
CA HIS A 40 -6.02 5.64 8.79
C HIS A 40 -5.95 6.69 7.68
N LEU A 41 -5.75 6.27 6.44
CA LEU A 41 -5.64 7.16 5.28
C LEU A 41 -6.87 8.04 5.03
N ARG A 42 -8.07 7.61 5.45
CA ARG A 42 -9.32 8.40 5.32
C ARG A 42 -9.42 9.56 6.31
N ARG A 43 -8.63 9.56 7.39
CA ARG A 43 -8.61 10.67 8.37
C ARG A 43 -7.82 11.89 7.90
N HIS A 44 -7.18 11.81 6.74
CA HIS A 44 -6.30 12.84 6.20
C HIS A 44 -6.74 13.29 4.81
N THR A 45 -6.54 14.57 4.50
CA THR A 45 -6.96 15.22 3.25
C THR A 45 -5.78 15.71 2.41
N PRO A 46 -4.83 14.81 2.03
CA PRO A 46 -3.66 15.22 1.27
C PRO A 46 -4.07 15.68 -0.14
N LYS A 47 -3.27 16.55 -0.75
CA LYS A 47 -3.46 16.95 -2.15
C LYS A 47 -2.91 15.95 -3.15
N PHE A 48 -2.13 14.97 -2.70
CA PHE A 48 -1.46 13.99 -3.55
C PHE A 48 -1.18 12.70 -2.77
N ARG A 49 -1.18 11.55 -3.44
CA ARG A 49 -0.83 10.25 -2.85
C ARG A 49 0.35 9.61 -3.58
N ILE A 50 1.22 8.96 -2.82
CA ILE A 50 2.33 8.16 -3.34
C ILE A 50 2.09 6.71 -2.93
N LEU A 51 2.16 5.79 -3.90
CA LEU A 51 2.11 4.35 -3.69
C LEU A 51 3.47 3.74 -4.04
N GLN A 52 4.11 3.10 -3.07
CA GLN A 52 5.34 2.35 -3.28
C GLN A 52 4.98 0.85 -3.35
N CYS A 53 5.11 0.24 -4.52
CA CYS A 53 4.71 -1.14 -4.78
C CYS A 53 5.88 -2.12 -4.62
N GLY A 54 6.30 -2.38 -3.37
CA GLY A 54 7.31 -3.40 -3.08
C GLY A 54 6.78 -4.81 -3.33
N ALA A 55 7.51 -5.60 -4.11
CA ALA A 55 7.17 -6.97 -4.50
C ALA A 55 7.76 -8.04 -3.55
N ASP A 56 8.51 -7.63 -2.52
CA ASP A 56 9.16 -8.53 -1.56
C ASP A 56 8.18 -9.27 -0.65
N GLY A 57 6.94 -8.80 -0.52
CA GLY A 57 5.88 -9.54 0.19
C GLY A 57 5.31 -10.74 -0.58
N LEU A 58 5.63 -10.89 -1.87
CA LEU A 58 5.11 -11.99 -2.68
C LEU A 58 5.77 -13.33 -2.32
N ALA A 59 5.00 -14.41 -2.45
CA ALA A 59 5.49 -15.76 -2.17
C ALA A 59 6.77 -16.08 -2.96
N GLY A 60 7.76 -16.65 -2.28
CA GLY A 60 9.04 -17.03 -2.87
C GLY A 60 10.02 -15.87 -3.09
N ASP A 61 9.76 -14.68 -2.54
CA ASP A 61 10.79 -13.65 -2.43
C ASP A 61 11.78 -13.99 -1.29
N PRO A 62 13.10 -13.80 -1.47
CA PRO A 62 14.08 -14.17 -0.46
C PRO A 62 14.15 -13.23 0.76
N MET A 63 13.55 -12.03 0.70
CA MET A 63 13.71 -11.01 1.75
C MET A 63 12.57 -10.97 2.78
N ALA A 64 11.36 -11.43 2.43
CA ALA A 64 10.24 -11.44 3.36
C ALA A 64 9.38 -12.70 3.25
N ASP A 65 9.00 -13.26 4.40
CA ASP A 65 8.16 -14.46 4.50
C ASP A 65 6.68 -14.09 4.71
N LEU A 66 6.13 -13.31 3.78
CA LEU A 66 4.72 -12.84 3.83
C LEU A 66 3.78 -13.66 2.94
N SER A 67 4.32 -14.34 1.93
CA SER A 67 3.59 -15.28 1.08
C SER A 67 2.34 -14.72 0.40
N TYR A 68 2.35 -13.45 -0.02
CA TYR A 68 1.25 -12.83 -0.75
C TYR A 68 1.17 -13.32 -2.20
N THR A 69 -0.03 -13.24 -2.78
CA THR A 69 -0.23 -13.41 -4.23
C THR A 69 -0.15 -12.06 -4.94
N PRO A 70 0.21 -12.01 -6.24
CA PRO A 70 0.26 -10.75 -7.00
C PRO A 70 -1.05 -9.94 -7.01
N ALA A 71 -2.19 -10.58 -6.73
CA ALA A 71 -3.49 -9.93 -6.65
C ALA A 71 -3.54 -8.82 -5.58
N VAL A 72 -2.67 -8.89 -4.56
CA VAL A 72 -2.54 -7.86 -3.54
C VAL A 72 -2.21 -6.49 -4.14
N HIS A 73 -1.32 -6.45 -5.13
CA HIS A 73 -0.89 -5.22 -5.79
C HIS A 73 -2.03 -4.57 -6.55
N ALA A 74 -2.80 -5.38 -7.28
CA ALA A 74 -3.96 -4.89 -8.02
C ALA A 74 -5.05 -4.35 -7.08
N ARG A 75 -5.27 -5.04 -5.94
CA ARG A 75 -6.23 -4.61 -4.91
C ARG A 75 -5.84 -3.25 -4.32
N VAL A 76 -4.63 -3.14 -3.78
CA VAL A 76 -4.13 -1.92 -3.13
C VAL A 76 -4.12 -0.74 -4.11
N ALA A 77 -3.66 -0.97 -5.35
CA ALA A 77 -3.63 0.08 -6.37
C ALA A 77 -5.02 0.60 -6.75
N ARG A 78 -6.00 -0.30 -6.97
CA ARG A 78 -7.40 0.11 -7.25
C ARG A 78 -8.00 0.91 -6.10
N GLU A 79 -7.83 0.43 -4.87
CA GLU A 79 -8.44 1.07 -3.70
C GLU A 79 -7.78 2.44 -3.40
N LEU A 80 -6.47 2.59 -3.62
CA LEU A 80 -5.82 3.91 -3.51
C LEU A 80 -6.17 4.87 -4.63
N ARG A 81 -6.34 4.39 -5.87
CA ARG A 81 -6.82 5.20 -6.99
C ARG A 81 -8.20 5.76 -6.68
N ALA A 82 -9.14 4.92 -6.26
CA ALA A 82 -10.48 5.36 -5.88
C ALA A 82 -10.45 6.42 -4.76
N LEU A 83 -9.56 6.24 -3.78
CA LEU A 83 -9.39 7.20 -2.69
C LEU A 83 -8.71 8.52 -3.14
N ALA A 84 -7.83 8.46 -4.14
CA ALA A 84 -7.24 9.64 -4.76
C ALA A 84 -8.26 10.40 -5.62
N ASP A 85 -9.14 9.70 -6.33
CA ASP A 85 -10.25 10.30 -7.07
C ASP A 85 -11.20 11.04 -6.10
N GLU A 86 -11.50 10.45 -4.95
CA GLU A 86 -12.36 11.02 -3.90
C GLU A 86 -11.76 12.27 -3.24
N MET A 87 -10.46 12.25 -2.89
CA MET A 87 -9.87 13.21 -1.95
C MET A 87 -8.71 14.04 -2.50
N CYS A 88 -8.13 13.64 -3.63
CA CYS A 88 -6.88 14.19 -4.16
C CYS A 88 -7.00 14.68 -5.61
N GLU A 89 -8.22 14.86 -6.13
CA GLU A 89 -8.49 15.23 -7.53
C GLU A 89 -7.80 14.26 -8.52
N GLY A 90 -7.83 12.97 -8.21
CA GLY A 90 -7.21 11.90 -9.01
C GLY A 90 -5.69 11.86 -8.96
N ARG A 91 -5.03 12.68 -8.14
CA ARG A 91 -3.57 12.76 -8.09
C ARG A 91 -2.95 11.63 -7.27
N LEU A 92 -2.46 10.60 -7.97
CA LEU A 92 -1.74 9.46 -7.44
C LEU A 92 -0.49 9.19 -8.30
N MET A 93 0.63 8.88 -7.65
CA MET A 93 1.83 8.38 -8.33
C MET A 93 2.28 7.07 -7.71
N ALA A 94 2.53 6.09 -8.57
CA ALA A 94 3.03 4.79 -8.18
C ALA A 94 4.51 4.66 -8.54
N PHE A 95 5.28 4.07 -7.64
CA PHE A 95 6.68 3.72 -7.83
C PHE A 95 6.89 2.24 -7.52
N GLY A 96 7.93 1.64 -8.11
CA GLY A 96 8.43 0.35 -7.65
C GLY A 96 9.10 0.45 -6.27
N GLY A 97 9.69 -0.64 -5.79
CA GLY A 97 10.66 -0.61 -4.71
C GLY A 97 11.24 -1.99 -4.46
N GLY A 98 11.19 -2.49 -3.22
CA GLY A 98 11.70 -3.82 -2.88
C GLY A 98 11.12 -4.94 -3.74
N GLY A 99 11.77 -6.10 -3.76
CA GLY A 99 11.45 -7.21 -4.65
C GLY A 99 12.73 -7.80 -5.22
N TYR A 100 13.06 -8.99 -4.77
CA TYR A 100 14.38 -9.61 -4.96
C TYR A 100 14.25 -10.94 -5.72
N ASN A 101 13.03 -11.31 -6.06
CA ASN A 101 12.70 -12.26 -7.12
C ASN A 101 12.22 -11.50 -8.37
N PRO A 102 12.94 -11.57 -9.52
CA PRO A 102 12.55 -10.85 -10.75
C PRO A 102 11.15 -11.17 -11.28
N GLY A 103 10.69 -12.42 -11.11
CA GLY A 103 9.34 -12.84 -11.48
C GLY A 103 8.28 -12.15 -10.62
N ASN A 104 8.54 -12.02 -9.31
CA ASN A 104 7.67 -11.30 -8.40
C ASN A 104 7.63 -9.80 -8.72
N VAL A 105 8.76 -9.17 -9.04
CA VAL A 105 8.80 -7.77 -9.48
C VAL A 105 7.94 -7.55 -10.72
N ALA A 106 8.08 -8.40 -11.74
CA ALA A 106 7.27 -8.32 -12.95
C ALA A 106 5.76 -8.51 -12.66
N ALA A 107 5.42 -9.52 -11.85
CA ALA A 107 4.03 -9.80 -11.50
C ALA A 107 3.39 -8.66 -10.68
N ALA A 108 4.09 -8.15 -9.68
CA ALA A 108 3.67 -7.01 -8.86
C ALA A 108 3.38 -5.79 -9.74
N TRP A 109 4.36 -5.38 -10.56
CA TRP A 109 4.24 -4.16 -11.36
C TRP A 109 3.18 -4.28 -12.45
N THR A 110 3.05 -5.46 -13.08
CA THR A 110 1.98 -5.71 -14.04
C THR A 110 0.60 -5.58 -13.39
N ASN A 111 0.40 -6.17 -12.21
CA ASN A 111 -0.86 -6.08 -11.47
C ASN A 111 -1.17 -4.64 -11.01
N THR A 112 -0.17 -3.89 -10.57
CA THR A 112 -0.31 -2.46 -10.24
C THR A 112 -0.72 -1.64 -11.46
N LEU A 113 0.02 -1.76 -12.58
CA LEU A 113 -0.25 -0.96 -13.78
C LEU A 113 -1.64 -1.24 -14.35
N MET A 114 -2.02 -2.53 -14.46
CA MET A 114 -3.35 -2.93 -14.92
C MET A 114 -4.50 -2.40 -14.04
N ALA A 115 -4.24 -2.09 -12.77
CA ALA A 115 -5.22 -1.49 -11.87
C ALA A 115 -5.32 0.05 -12.01
N LEU A 116 -4.30 0.70 -12.56
CA LEU A 116 -4.20 2.16 -12.66
C LEU A 116 -4.55 2.71 -14.04
N ILE A 117 -4.42 1.90 -15.09
CA ILE A 117 -4.91 2.23 -16.44
C ILE A 117 -6.41 1.91 -16.60
#